data_AF-A0A7C3TW20-F1
#
_entry.id   AF-A0A7C3TW20-F1
#
_cell.length_a   1.000
_cell.length_b   1.000
_cell.length_c   1.000
_cell.angle_alpha   90.00
_cell.angle_beta   90.00
_cell.angle_gamma   90.00
#
_symmetry.space_group_name_H-M   'P 1'
#
loop_
_entity.id
_entity.type
_entity.pdbx_description
1 polymer ?
#
loop_
_entity_poly.entity_id
_entity_poly.type
_entity_poly.pdbx_seq_one_letter_code
_entity_poly.pdbx_strand_id
1 'polypeptide(L)'
;MSKMIQVKVFRFDPSVDSEPRYQTYSVPYEKGMSAMTALDYIYHNLDGTLAYYDHAGCDLGICGKCTGLINGKPGLFCQTVIDGDVTLEPAFKNRVLKDLVVKKET
;
A
#
# COMPACT_ATOMS: atom_id res chain seq x y z
N MET A 1 17.28 10.51 15.94
CA MET A 1 16.22 11.26 15.25
C MET A 1 15.52 10.30 14.31
N SER A 2 14.27 9.95 14.57
CA SER A 2 13.48 9.10 13.69
C SER A 2 13.13 9.93 12.45
N LYS A 3 13.72 9.61 11.30
CA LYS A 3 13.35 10.26 10.03
C LYS A 3 11.89 9.89 9.75
N MET A 4 11.04 10.84 9.40
CA MET A 4 9.68 10.54 8.95
C MET A 4 9.61 10.67 7.43
N ILE A 5 8.86 9.77 6.81
CA ILE A 5 8.60 9.77 5.36
C ILE A 5 7.11 9.99 5.10
N GLN A 6 6.83 10.58 3.95
CA GLN A 6 5.48 10.75 3.46
C GLN A 6 5.09 9.58 2.55
N VAL A 7 4.09 8.83 3.00
CA VAL A 7 3.52 7.70 2.27
C VAL A 7 2.18 8.14 1.71
N LYS A 8 2.13 8.41 0.41
CA LYS A 8 0.90 8.73 -0.30
C LYS A 8 0.22 7.44 -0.72
N VAL A 9 -0.97 7.15 -0.20
CA VAL A 9 -1.73 5.94 -0.50
C VAL A 9 -2.98 6.29 -1.29
N PHE A 10 -3.24 5.51 -2.33
CA PHE A 10 -4.48 5.55 -3.08
C PHE A 10 -5.62 4.94 -2.25
N ARG A 11 -6.67 5.73 -2.02
CA ARG A 11 -7.89 5.34 -1.31
C ARG A 11 -9.07 5.41 -2.25
N PHE A 12 -9.90 4.39 -2.24
CA PHE A 12 -11.12 4.35 -3.04
C PHE A 12 -12.06 3.30 -2.48
N ASP A 13 -13.22 3.72 -1.99
CA ASP A 13 -14.30 2.81 -1.64
C ASP A 13 -15.48 3.02 -2.60
N PRO A 14 -15.74 2.11 -3.56
CA PRO A 14 -16.85 2.27 -4.50
C PRO A 14 -18.24 2.30 -3.83
N SER A 15 -18.33 1.94 -2.54
CA SER A 15 -19.57 1.99 -1.78
C SER A 15 -19.86 3.38 -1.21
N VAL A 16 -18.85 4.26 -1.13
CA VAL A 16 -18.92 5.56 -0.44
C VAL A 16 -18.37 6.69 -1.32
N ASP A 17 -17.21 6.47 -1.94
CA ASP A 17 -16.50 7.43 -2.76
C ASP A 17 -16.96 7.34 -4.23
N SER A 18 -17.28 8.49 -4.82
CA SER A 18 -17.58 8.59 -6.27
C SER A 18 -16.32 8.58 -7.13
N GLU A 19 -15.19 9.05 -6.58
CA GLU A 19 -13.91 9.15 -7.26
C GLU A 19 -12.76 8.74 -6.32
N PRO A 20 -11.67 8.16 -6.85
CA PRO A 20 -10.52 7.81 -6.03
C PRO A 20 -9.80 9.04 -5.49
N ARG A 21 -9.30 8.94 -4.25
CA ARG A 21 -8.58 9.99 -3.56
C ARG A 21 -7.19 9.53 -3.13
N TYR A 22 -6.28 10.48 -2.96
CA TYR A 22 -4.95 10.21 -2.42
C TYR A 22 -4.87 10.73 -1.00
N GLN A 23 -4.48 9.86 -0.06
CA GLN A 23 -4.27 10.22 1.33
C GLN A 23 -2.78 10.09 1.65
N THR A 24 -2.18 11.16 2.18
CA THR A 24 -0.78 11.13 2.64
C THR A 24 -0.72 10.87 4.13
N TYR A 25 0.16 9.94 4.53
CA TYR A 25 0.43 9.58 5.91
C TYR A 25 1.90 9.83 6.24
N SER A 26 2.18 10.21 7.49
CA SER A 26 3.54 10.34 8.00
C SER A 26 3.92 9.09 8.76
N VAL A 27 4.91 8.35 8.26
CA VAL A 27 5.36 7.09 8.82
C VAL A 27 6.81 7.23 9.27
N PRO A 28 7.22 6.69 10.43
CA PRO A 28 8.61 6.64 10.81
C PRO A 28 9.39 5.78 9.81
N TYR A 29 10.41 6.36 9.21
CA TYR A 29 11.32 5.67 8.30
C TYR A 29 12.33 4.84 9.08
N GLU A 30 12.37 3.56 8.73
CA GLU A 30 13.36 2.62 9.20
C GLU A 30 14.17 2.09 8.01
N LYS A 31 15.49 2.03 8.18
CA LYS A 31 16.37 1.60 7.10
C LYS A 31 16.10 0.13 6.76
N GLY A 32 15.76 -0.14 5.51
CA GLY A 32 15.42 -1.49 5.04
C GLY A 32 13.95 -1.86 5.22
N MET A 33 13.08 -0.92 5.62
CA MET A 33 11.64 -1.18 5.68
C MET A 33 11.06 -1.39 4.28
N SER A 34 10.08 -2.27 4.18
CA SER A 34 9.33 -2.49 2.94
C SER A 34 8.16 -1.51 2.84
N ALA A 35 7.63 -1.34 1.62
CA ALA A 35 6.36 -0.63 1.44
C ALA A 35 5.22 -1.26 2.26
N MET A 36 5.26 -2.59 2.47
CA MET A 36 4.31 -3.30 3.31
C MET A 36 4.41 -2.88 4.78
N THR A 37 5.62 -2.78 5.32
CA THR A 37 5.85 -2.29 6.70
C THR A 37 5.27 -0.89 6.89
N ALA A 38 5.36 -0.03 5.87
CA ALA A 38 4.74 1.30 5.92
C ALA A 38 3.21 1.24 5.94
N LEU A 39 2.61 0.36 5.13
CA LEU A 39 1.15 0.14 5.11
C LEU A 39 0.65 -0.42 6.45
N ASP A 40 1.39 -1.37 7.02
CA ASP A 40 1.08 -1.98 8.31
C ASP A 40 1.11 -0.92 9.42
N TYR A 41 2.14 -0.08 9.45
CA TYR A 41 2.21 1.03 10.39
C TYR A 41 1.01 1.98 10.25
N ILE A 42 0.64 2.34 9.01
CA ILE A 42 -0.53 3.18 8.75
C ILE A 42 -1.78 2.51 9.29
N TYR A 43 -2.02 1.23 8.97
CA TYR A 43 -3.21 0.51 9.41
C TYR A 43 -3.32 0.41 10.93
N HIS A 44 -2.22 0.08 11.60
CA HIS A 44 -2.22 -0.12 13.04
C HIS A 44 -2.20 1.17 13.87
N ASN A 45 -1.58 2.25 13.38
CA ASN A 45 -1.33 3.46 14.17
C ASN A 45 -2.06 4.70 13.68
N LEU A 46 -2.42 4.78 12.40
CA LEU A 46 -2.95 6.00 11.78
C LEU A 46 -4.38 5.83 11.27
N ASP A 47 -4.66 4.79 10.49
CA ASP A 47 -5.94 4.55 9.84
C ASP A 47 -6.20 3.06 9.59
N GLY A 48 -6.90 2.42 10.53
CA GLY A 48 -7.33 1.03 10.44
C GLY A 48 -8.49 0.76 9.47
N THR A 49 -8.94 1.75 8.70
CA THR A 49 -9.95 1.54 7.64
C THR A 49 -9.31 1.21 6.29
N LEU A 50 -7.99 1.35 6.17
CA LEU A 50 -7.23 1.09 4.96
C LEU A 50 -7.33 -0.40 4.57
N ALA A 51 -7.85 -0.68 3.38
CA ALA A 51 -7.86 -2.04 2.84
C ALA A 51 -6.63 -2.30 1.95
N TYR A 52 -5.86 -3.32 2.29
CA TYR A 52 -4.72 -3.79 1.49
C TYR A 52 -4.61 -5.31 1.59
N TYR A 53 -3.86 -5.91 0.65
CA TYR A 53 -3.60 -7.34 0.70
C TYR A 53 -2.55 -7.63 1.76
N ASP A 54 -3.01 -8.20 2.87
CA ASP A 54 -2.15 -8.64 3.95
C ASP A 54 -1.23 -9.80 3.54
N HIS A 55 0.00 -9.80 4.05
CA HIS A 55 1.05 -10.79 3.84
C HIS A 55 0.81 -12.12 4.54
N ALA A 56 -0.21 -12.22 5.41
CA ALA A 56 -0.49 -13.32 6.35
C ALA A 56 -0.63 -14.75 5.77
N GLY A 57 -0.41 -14.95 4.47
CA GLY A 57 -0.33 -16.27 3.86
C GLY A 57 0.99 -16.60 3.17
N CYS A 58 2.00 -15.71 3.17
CA CYS A 58 3.16 -15.96 2.30
C CYS A 58 4.52 -15.51 2.83
N ASP A 59 4.73 -14.24 3.22
CA ASP A 59 6.04 -13.61 3.58
C ASP A 59 7.24 -13.84 2.63
N LEU A 60 7.09 -14.68 1.60
CA LEU A 60 8.12 -15.15 0.69
C LEU A 60 7.96 -14.52 -0.71
N GLY A 61 6.95 -13.65 -0.90
CA GLY A 61 6.65 -13.04 -2.20
C GLY A 61 6.03 -14.00 -3.24
N ILE A 62 5.67 -15.23 -2.85
CA ILE A 62 5.19 -16.27 -3.78
C ILE A 62 3.71 -16.08 -4.14
N CYS A 63 2.91 -15.44 -3.30
CA CYS A 63 1.46 -15.33 -3.51
C CYS A 63 1.06 -14.29 -4.57
N GLY A 64 1.94 -13.33 -4.88
CA GLY A 64 1.66 -12.23 -5.81
C GLY A 64 0.36 -11.48 -5.49
N LYS A 65 -0.02 -11.40 -4.21
CA LYS A 65 -1.23 -10.67 -3.75
C LYS A 65 -0.87 -9.23 -3.39
N CYS A 66 0.34 -8.99 -2.88
CA CYS A 66 0.86 -7.67 -2.52
C CYS A 66 1.30 -6.84 -3.76
N THR A 67 0.84 -7.19 -4.98
CA THR A 67 1.23 -6.51 -6.22
C THR A 67 0.55 -5.16 -6.33
N GLY A 68 1.34 -4.11 -6.53
CA GLY A 68 0.87 -2.75 -6.68
C GLY A 68 1.85 -1.89 -7.46
N LEU A 69 1.55 -0.60 -7.54
CA LEU A 69 2.42 0.42 -8.08
C LEU A 69 3.08 1.16 -6.93
N ILE A 70 4.40 1.25 -6.98
CA ILE A 70 5.25 1.91 -5.99
C ILE A 70 6.03 2.99 -6.71
N ASN A 71 5.73 4.25 -6.44
CA ASN A 71 6.21 5.41 -7.21
C ASN A 71 5.96 5.23 -8.72
N GLY A 72 4.77 4.73 -9.09
CA GLY A 72 4.37 4.47 -10.47
C GLY A 72 5.03 3.25 -11.13
N LYS A 73 5.88 2.50 -10.42
CA LYS A 73 6.50 1.27 -10.93
C LYS A 73 5.79 0.04 -10.38
N PRO A 74 5.47 -0.96 -11.22
CA PRO A 74 4.87 -2.21 -10.74
C PRO A 74 5.88 -2.96 -9.86
N GLY A 75 5.43 -3.36 -8.68
CA GLY A 75 6.25 -4.04 -7.69
C GLY A 75 5.41 -4.79 -6.66
N LEU A 76 6.08 -5.63 -5.87
CA LEU A 76 5.49 -6.29 -4.73
C LEU A 76 5.72 -5.41 -3.50
N PHE A 77 4.67 -4.91 -2.85
CA PHE A 77 4.79 -4.08 -1.64
C PHE A 77 5.62 -4.78 -0.55
N CYS A 78 5.50 -6.12 -0.48
CA CYS A 78 6.17 -6.95 0.49
C CYS A 78 7.66 -7.21 0.21
N GLN A 79 8.16 -6.99 -1.02
CA GLN A 79 9.59 -7.12 -1.35
C GLN A 79 10.27 -5.81 -1.70
N THR A 80 9.48 -4.76 -1.96
CA THR A 80 10.02 -3.48 -2.39
C THR A 80 10.41 -2.66 -1.17
N VAL A 81 11.72 -2.48 -1.02
CA VAL A 81 12.30 -1.60 -0.01
C VAL A 81 12.07 -0.16 -0.42
N ILE A 82 11.60 0.66 0.52
CA ILE A 82 11.39 2.10 0.31
C ILE A 82 12.52 2.88 0.97
N ASP A 83 13.02 3.90 0.27
CA ASP A 83 14.11 4.77 0.74
C ASP A 83 13.69 6.24 0.75
N GLY A 84 12.57 6.54 1.43
CA GLY A 84 12.04 7.89 1.51
C GLY A 84 10.54 7.97 1.21
N ASP A 85 10.13 9.15 0.72
CA ASP A 85 8.76 9.42 0.34
C ASP A 85 8.33 8.51 -0.81
N VAL A 86 7.15 7.93 -0.68
CA VAL A 86 6.66 6.91 -1.60
C VAL A 86 5.17 7.09 -1.87
N THR A 87 4.78 6.81 -3.11
CA THR A 87 3.38 6.73 -3.53
C THR A 87 3.01 5.27 -3.77
N LEU A 88 1.99 4.79 -3.08
CA LEU A 88 1.46 3.44 -3.15
C LEU A 88 0.10 3.47 -3.82
N GLU A 89 0.00 2.73 -4.91
CA GLU A 89 -1.19 2.67 -5.77
C GLU A 89 -1.54 1.20 -6.08
N PRO A 90 -2.82 0.89 -6.31
CA PRO A 90 -3.22 -0.44 -6.73
C PRO A 90 -2.61 -0.78 -8.10
N ALA A 91 -2.30 -2.05 -8.34
CA ALA A 91 -1.74 -2.49 -9.62
C ALA A 91 -2.66 -2.14 -10.82
N PHE A 92 -3.98 -2.18 -10.60
CA PHE A 92 -4.99 -1.93 -11.61
C PHE A 92 -6.09 -1.02 -11.04
N LYS A 93 -6.01 0.28 -11.33
CA LYS A 93 -7.00 1.29 -10.87
C LYS A 93 -8.43 0.97 -11.31
N ASN A 94 -8.60 0.34 -12.47
CA ASN A 94 -9.91 -0.06 -13.01
C ASN A 94 -10.52 -1.31 -12.34
N ARG A 95 -9.78 -1.99 -11.47
CA ARG A 95 -10.22 -3.24 -10.80
C ARG A 95 -10.14 -3.14 -9.28
N VAL A 96 -10.08 -1.93 -8.76
CA VAL A 96 -10.06 -1.69 -7.32
C VAL A 96 -11.40 -2.10 -6.74
N LEU A 97 -11.38 -3.06 -5.82
CA LEU A 97 -12.51 -3.40 -4.98
C LEU A 97 -12.62 -2.43 -3.82
N LYS A 98 -11.48 -2.16 -3.16
CA LYS A 98 -11.36 -1.17 -2.08
C LYS A 98 -9.90 -0.81 -1.85
N ASP A 99 -9.58 0.47 -1.84
CA ASP A 99 -8.24 1.03 -1.61
C ASP A 99 -7.15 0.36 -2.47
N LEU A 100 -6.30 -0.50 -1.89
CA LEU A 100 -5.23 -1.23 -2.58
C LEU A 100 -5.63 -2.66 -2.98
N VAL A 101 -6.84 -3.10 -2.63
CA VAL A 101 -7.38 -4.42 -2.94
C VAL A 101 -7.96 -4.41 -4.36
N VAL A 102 -7.39 -5.22 -5.24
CA VAL A 102 -7.81 -5.38 -6.64
C VAL A 102 -8.35 -6.76 -6.94
N LYS A 103 -9.43 -6.86 -7.71
CA LYS A 103 -9.97 -8.16 -8.13
C LYS A 103 -8.98 -8.86 -9.07
N LYS A 104 -8.54 -10.08 -8.71
CA LYS A 104 -7.83 -10.97 -9.66
C LYS A 104 -8.84 -11.52 -10.67
N GLU A 105 -8.49 -11.46 -11.96
CA GLU A 105 -9.20 -12.25 -12.96
C GLU A 105 -8.87 -13.73 -12.74
N THR A 106 -9.91 -14.56 -12.72
CA THR A 106 -9.82 -16.02 -12.80
C THR A 106 -9.69 -16.42 -14.26
#